data_AF-A0A7I8CNX7-F1
#
_entry.id   AF-A0A7I8CNX7-F1
#
_cell.length_a   1.000
_cell.length_b   1.000
_cell.length_c   1.000
_cell.angle_alpha   90.00
_cell.angle_beta   90.00
_cell.angle_gamma   90.00
#
_symmetry.space_group_name_H-M   'P 1'
#
loop_
_entity.id
_entity.type
_entity.pdbx_description
1 polymer ?
#
loop_
_entity_poly.entity_id
_entity_poly.type
_entity_poly.pdbx_seq_one_letter_code
_entity_poly.pdbx_strand_id
1 'polypeptide(L)'
;MTERSSESRVTGYPGDSFERLFIDLGEHSAHKALLLLTDAIHCQQRDMNAYDWLSGALPGATLKPAFAFGTVGELYRSFVRPTEFARLNALRRS
;
A
#
# COMPACT_ATOMS: atom_id res chain seq x y z
N MET A 1 -5.71 29.99 22.99
CA MET A 1 -5.04 28.84 23.64
C MET A 1 -5.66 27.59 23.03
N THR A 2 -4.82 26.70 22.53
CA THR A 2 -5.11 25.72 21.49
C THR A 2 -5.99 24.57 21.96
N GLU A 3 -7.25 24.50 21.49
CA GLU A 3 -8.07 23.30 21.67
C GLU A 3 -7.68 22.28 20.61
N ARG A 4 -6.90 21.27 21.04
CA ARG A 4 -6.56 20.07 20.28
C ARG A 4 -7.86 19.35 19.91
N SER A 5 -8.30 19.53 18.67
CA SER A 5 -9.28 18.64 18.05
C SER A 5 -8.66 17.26 17.85
N SER A 6 -9.13 16.33 18.69
CA SER A 6 -9.32 14.90 18.44
C SER A 6 -8.58 14.33 17.22
N GLU A 7 -7.33 13.91 17.43
CA GLU A 7 -6.69 12.92 16.54
C GLU A 7 -7.53 11.64 16.62
N SER A 8 -8.44 11.48 15.66
CA SER A 8 -9.13 10.23 15.40
C SER A 8 -8.05 9.16 15.22
N ARG A 9 -7.95 8.26 16.20
CA ARG A 9 -7.19 7.02 16.09
C ARG A 9 -7.90 6.17 15.05
N VAL A 10 -7.58 6.43 13.78
CA VAL A 10 -8.02 5.59 12.67
C VAL A 10 -7.25 4.29 12.82
N THR A 11 -7.93 3.30 13.40
CA THR A 11 -7.62 1.88 13.24
C THR A 11 -7.79 1.57 11.75
N GLY A 12 -6.80 1.97 10.94
CA GLY A 12 -6.87 1.83 9.49
C GLY A 12 -6.95 0.36 9.14
N TYR A 13 -8.01 -0.04 8.44
CA TYR A 13 -8.01 -1.35 7.79
C TYR A 13 -6.77 -1.42 6.89
N PRO A 14 -6.12 -2.59 6.74
CA PRO A 14 -4.98 -2.72 5.83
C PRO A 14 -5.31 -2.25 4.40
N GLY A 15 -6.58 -2.28 3.98
CA GLY A 15 -7.03 -1.64 2.74
C GLY A 15 -6.73 -0.14 2.64
N ASP A 16 -7.00 0.64 3.70
CA ASP A 16 -6.79 2.10 3.74
C ASP A 16 -5.32 2.50 3.52
N SER A 17 -4.38 1.70 4.03
CA SER A 17 -2.94 1.97 3.86
C SER A 17 -2.47 1.66 2.44
N PHE A 18 -3.10 0.69 1.78
CA PHE A 18 -2.77 0.28 0.43
C PHE A 18 -3.31 1.27 -0.62
N GLU A 19 -4.55 1.74 -0.45
CA GLU A 19 -5.16 2.76 -1.32
C GLU A 19 -4.33 4.03 -1.40
N ARG A 20 -3.66 4.39 -0.30
CA ARG A 20 -2.78 5.58 -0.24
C ARG A 20 -1.58 5.52 -1.18
N LEU A 21 -1.23 4.37 -1.74
CA LEU A 21 -0.17 4.24 -2.74
C LEU A 21 -0.62 4.69 -4.14
N PHE A 22 -1.94 4.76 -4.34
CA PHE A 22 -2.56 5.09 -5.61
C PHE A 22 -3.05 6.54 -5.60
N ILE A 23 -3.06 7.14 -6.79
CA ILE A 23 -3.84 8.34 -7.09
C ILE A 23 -5.28 7.91 -7.37
N ASP A 24 -5.43 6.85 -8.16
CA ASP A 24 -6.70 6.25 -8.52
C ASP A 24 -6.52 4.73 -8.70
N LEU A 25 -7.49 3.94 -8.25
CA LEU A 25 -7.52 2.49 -8.47
C LEU A 25 -8.36 2.10 -9.69
N GLY A 26 -9.00 3.07 -10.34
CA GLY A 26 -9.92 2.83 -11.45
C GLY A 26 -11.11 2.00 -10.97
N GLU A 27 -11.46 0.95 -11.72
CA GLU A 27 -12.56 0.04 -11.36
C GLU A 27 -12.16 -1.07 -10.37
N HIS A 28 -10.90 -1.10 -9.92
CA HIS A 28 -10.41 -2.15 -9.03
C HIS A 28 -10.60 -1.77 -7.56
N SER A 29 -10.94 -2.75 -6.73
CA SER A 29 -10.94 -2.57 -5.28
C SER A 29 -9.53 -2.71 -4.71
N ALA A 30 -9.25 -2.02 -3.61
CA ALA A 30 -7.98 -2.14 -2.89
C ALA A 30 -7.66 -3.58 -2.48
N HIS A 31 -8.69 -4.35 -2.12
CA HIS A 31 -8.53 -5.76 -1.78
C HIS A 31 -8.03 -6.59 -2.97
N LYS A 32 -8.62 -6.41 -4.16
CA LYS A 32 -8.19 -7.10 -5.37
C LYS A 32 -6.76 -6.72 -5.76
N ALA A 33 -6.45 -5.43 -5.69
CA ALA A 33 -5.12 -4.92 -6.01
C ALA A 33 -4.05 -5.42 -5.02
N LEU A 34 -4.40 -5.56 -3.73
CA LEU A 34 -3.51 -6.17 -2.74
C LEU A 34 -3.27 -7.66 -3.01
N LEU A 35 -4.32 -8.42 -3.36
CA LEU A 35 -4.17 -9.84 -3.71
C LEU A 35 -3.22 -10.03 -4.90
N LEU A 36 -3.38 -9.22 -5.95
CA LEU A 36 -2.50 -9.25 -7.13
C LEU A 36 -1.05 -8.86 -6.79
N LEU A 37 -0.87 -7.89 -5.88
CA LEU A 37 0.46 -7.51 -5.44
C LEU A 37 1.13 -8.63 -4.63
N THR A 38 0.40 -9.26 -3.71
CA THR A 38 0.90 -10.40 -2.93
C THR A 38 1.25 -11.59 -3.84
N ASP A 39 0.40 -11.88 -4.83
CA ASP A 39 0.67 -12.92 -5.83
C ASP A 39 1.94 -12.63 -6.63
N ALA A 40 2.14 -11.38 -7.08
CA ALA A 40 3.35 -10.97 -7.80
C ALA A 40 4.63 -11.21 -6.96
N ILE A 41 4.57 -10.97 -5.65
CA ILE A 41 5.68 -11.29 -4.73
C ILE A 41 5.93 -12.80 -4.65
N HIS A 42 4.88 -13.62 -4.57
CA HIS A 42 5.01 -15.08 -4.56
C HIS A 42 5.55 -15.65 -5.88
N CYS A 43 5.21 -15.03 -7.01
CA CYS A 43 5.76 -15.35 -8.33
C CYS A 43 7.18 -14.79 -8.58
N GLN A 44 7.87 -14.30 -7.55
CA GLN A 44 9.22 -13.73 -7.62
C GLN A 44 9.35 -12.50 -8.55
N GLN A 45 8.25 -11.78 -8.82
CA GLN A 45 8.25 -10.57 -9.65
C GLN A 45 8.69 -9.32 -8.86
N ARG A 46 9.38 -9.50 -7.72
CA ARG A 46 9.76 -8.41 -6.82
C ARG A 46 10.60 -7.32 -7.49
N ASP A 47 11.40 -7.71 -8.48
CA ASP A 47 12.35 -6.84 -9.19
C ASP A 47 11.72 -6.22 -10.45
N MET A 48 10.47 -6.60 -10.77
CA MET A 48 9.69 -5.98 -11.84
C MET A 48 9.40 -4.52 -11.50
N ASN A 49 9.43 -3.65 -12.50
CA ASN A 49 9.05 -2.25 -12.33
C ASN A 49 7.57 -2.14 -11.93
N ALA A 50 7.28 -1.28 -10.94
CA ALA A 50 5.94 -1.14 -10.39
C ALA A 50 4.93 -0.59 -11.40
N TYR A 51 5.35 0.31 -12.30
CA TYR A 51 4.51 0.83 -13.37
C TYR A 51 4.21 -0.22 -14.45
N ASP A 52 5.22 -1.03 -14.83
CA ASP A 52 5.00 -2.13 -15.79
C ASP A 52 4.04 -3.18 -15.20
N TRP A 53 4.22 -3.54 -13.93
CA TRP A 53 3.31 -4.43 -13.22
C TRP A 53 1.91 -3.84 -13.14
N LEU A 54 1.77 -2.56 -12.78
CA LEU A 54 0.49 -1.87 -12.68
C LEU A 54 -0.26 -1.90 -14.02
N SER A 55 0.43 -1.61 -15.11
CA SER A 55 -0.14 -1.56 -16.46
C SER A 55 -0.69 -2.91 -16.92
N GLY A 56 -0.08 -4.03 -16.47
CA GLY A 56 -0.55 -5.37 -16.77
C GLY A 56 -1.59 -5.93 -15.79
N ALA A 57 -1.37 -5.75 -14.48
CA ALA A 57 -2.18 -6.36 -13.44
C ALA A 57 -3.44 -5.54 -13.09
N LEU A 58 -3.36 -4.21 -13.20
CA LEU A 58 -4.40 -3.27 -12.78
C LEU A 58 -4.59 -2.20 -13.86
N PRO A 59 -5.09 -2.57 -15.05
CA PRO A 59 -5.33 -1.61 -16.11
C PRO A 59 -6.32 -0.54 -15.65
N GLY A 60 -5.97 0.73 -15.88
CA GLY A 60 -6.75 1.90 -15.45
C GLY A 60 -6.39 2.42 -14.05
N ALA A 61 -5.63 1.68 -13.24
CA ALA A 61 -5.12 2.20 -11.98
C ALA A 61 -3.91 3.12 -12.22
N THR A 62 -3.75 4.11 -11.35
CA THR A 62 -2.67 5.08 -11.38
C THR A 62 -1.96 5.12 -10.03
N LEU A 63 -0.68 4.75 -10.00
CA LEU A 63 0.18 4.88 -8.83
C LEU A 63 0.60 6.34 -8.62
N LYS A 64 0.88 6.71 -7.37
CA LYS A 64 1.60 7.96 -7.10
C LYS A 64 3.00 7.89 -7.70
N PRO A 65 3.54 9.00 -8.26
CA PRO A 65 4.85 9.02 -8.90
C PRO A 65 5.96 8.45 -8.03
N ALA A 66 5.93 8.73 -6.71
CA ALA A 66 6.90 8.22 -5.76
C ALA A 66 7.01 6.68 -5.71
N PHE A 67 5.96 5.96 -6.09
CA PHE A 67 5.93 4.49 -6.11
C PHE A 67 6.00 3.90 -7.53
N ALA A 68 5.61 4.66 -8.56
CA ALA A 68 5.62 4.19 -9.95
C ALA A 68 7.03 3.93 -10.50
N PHE A 69 8.04 4.68 -10.03
CA PHE A 69 9.43 4.50 -10.47
C PHE A 69 10.19 3.40 -9.74
N GLY A 70 9.60 2.81 -8.71
CA GLY A 70 10.22 1.73 -7.94
C GLY A 70 9.92 0.35 -8.52
N THR A 71 10.24 -0.67 -7.72
CA THR A 71 9.95 -2.08 -7.99
C THR A 71 8.67 -2.53 -7.28
N VAL A 72 8.07 -3.63 -7.75
CA VAL A 72 6.94 -4.30 -7.08
C VAL A 72 7.29 -4.65 -5.62
N GLY A 73 8.53 -5.06 -5.35
CA GLY A 73 9.01 -5.33 -3.99
C GLY A 73 9.05 -4.08 -3.10
N GLU A 74 9.45 -2.93 -3.65
CA GLU A 74 9.41 -1.65 -2.94
C GLU A 74 7.98 -1.15 -2.72
N LEU A 75 7.09 -1.36 -3.69
CA LEU A 75 5.66 -1.08 -3.56
C LEU A 75 5.04 -1.90 -2.42
N TYR A 76 5.30 -3.22 -2.40
CA TYR A 76 4.84 -4.11 -1.34
C TYR A 76 5.39 -3.70 0.03
N ARG A 77 6.68 -3.38 0.14
CA ARG A 77 7.29 -2.90 1.39
C ARG A 77 6.71 -1.57 1.86
N SER A 78 6.34 -0.67 0.94
CA SER A 78 5.73 0.62 1.26
C SER A 78 4.37 0.46 1.96
N PHE A 79 3.64 -0.61 1.65
CA PHE A 79 2.42 -1.00 2.33
C PHE A 79 2.67 -1.78 3.64
N VAL A 80 3.65 -2.70 3.64
CA VAL A 80 3.88 -3.61 4.78
C VAL A 80 4.59 -2.92 5.95
N ARG A 81 5.55 -2.02 5.70
CA ARG A 81 6.32 -1.32 6.75
C ARG A 81 5.45 -0.53 7.73
N PRO A 82 4.45 0.28 7.30
CA PRO A 82 3.54 0.94 8.23
C PRO A 82 2.79 -0.04 9.13
N THR A 83 2.35 -1.18 8.58
CA THR A 83 1.61 -2.21 9.31
C THR A 83 2.48 -2.95 10.32
N GLU A 84 3.71 -3.33 9.94
CA GLU A 84 4.69 -3.93 10.85
C GLU A 84 5.11 -2.95 11.96
N PHE A 85 5.35 -1.68 11.62
CA PHE A 85 5.73 -0.66 12.60
C PHE A 85 4.60 -0.34 13.58
N ALA A 86 3.35 -0.31 13.12
CA ALA A 86 2.18 -0.18 13.98
C ALA A 86 2.04 -1.39 14.93
N ARG A 87 2.24 -2.61 14.41
CA ARG A 87 2.20 -3.85 15.21
C ARG A 87 3.29 -3.88 16.28
N LEU A 88 4.52 -3.51 15.93
CA LEU A 88 5.65 -3.45 16.87
C LEU A 88 5.45 -2.38 17.95
N ASN A 89 4.91 -1.21 17.62
CA ASN A 89 4.58 -0.18 18.60
C ASN A 89 3.44 -0.59 19.55
N ALA A 90 2.46 -1.35 19.06
CA ALA A 90 1.39 -1.88 19.90
C ALA A 90 1.93 -2.88 20.94
N LEU A 91 2.86 -3.75 20.55
CA LEU A 91 3.52 -4.72 21.44
C LEU A 91 4.42 -4.03 22.48
N ARG A 92 5.04 -2.89 22.16
CA ARG A 92 5.89 -2.12 23.09
C ARG A 92 5.15 -1.32 24.15
N ARG A 93 3.82 -1.23 24.04
CA ARG A 93 2.94 -0.50 24.98
C ARG A 93 2.09 -1.43 25.87
N SER A 94 2.30 -2.74 25.78
CA SER A 94 1.65 -3.75 26.64
C SER A 94 2.54 -4.12 27.82
#